data_AF-A0A6L9QVC4-F1
#
_entry.id   AF-A0A6L9QVC4-F1
#
_cell.length_a   1.000
_cell.length_b   1.000
_cell.length_c   1.000
_cell.angle_alpha   90.00
_cell.angle_beta   90.00
_cell.angle_gamma   90.00
#
_symmetry.space_group_name_H-M   'P 1'
#
loop_
_entity.id
_entity.type
_entity.pdbx_description
1 polymer ?
#
loop_
_entity_poly.entity_id
_entity_poly.type
_entity_poly.pdbx_seq_one_letter_code
_entity_poly.pdbx_strand_id
1 'polypeptide(L)'
;MSTSARPAAPHGGPHLHWSLVVPVKVLARAKTRMAAAAGPHREALALAVAADTVAAALRCARVRDVIVVTDDPLPAADLAALG
;
A
#
# COMPACT_ATOMS: atom_id res chain seq x y z
N MET A 1 -5.93 -36.47 32.60
CA MET A 1 -6.22 -35.04 32.35
C MET A 1 -6.05 -34.78 30.87
N SER A 2 -7.14 -34.82 30.09
CA SER A 2 -7.12 -34.57 28.65
C SER A 2 -7.85 -33.24 28.43
N THR A 3 -7.11 -32.18 28.08
CA THR A 3 -7.71 -30.89 27.74
C THR A 3 -8.11 -30.94 26.27
N SER A 4 -9.41 -30.99 26.00
CA SER A 4 -9.94 -30.88 24.64
C SER A 4 -9.85 -29.42 24.22
N ALA A 5 -8.90 -29.09 23.35
CA ALA A 5 -8.86 -27.77 22.72
C ALA A 5 -10.08 -27.62 21.79
N ARG A 6 -10.90 -26.61 22.06
CA ARG A 6 -12.06 -26.26 21.25
C ARG A 6 -11.57 -25.81 19.86
N PRO A 7 -12.06 -26.40 18.74
CA PRO A 7 -11.69 -25.91 17.42
C PRO A 7 -12.08 -24.44 17.31
N ALA A 8 -11.15 -23.58 16.92
CA ALA A 8 -11.47 -22.20 16.57
C ALA A 8 -12.49 -22.25 15.42
N ALA A 9 -13.67 -21.68 15.63
CA ALA A 9 -14.66 -21.59 14.56
C ALA A 9 -14.03 -20.86 13.37
N PRO A 10 -14.25 -21.31 12.13
CA PRO A 10 -13.88 -20.51 10.97
C PRO A 10 -14.54 -19.14 11.14
N HIS A 11 -13.77 -18.06 10.99
CA HIS A 11 -14.27 -16.69 11.02
C HIS A 11 -15.08 -16.43 9.74
N GLY A 12 -16.17 -17.18 9.55
CA GLY A 12 -17.11 -17.10 8.45
C GLY A 12 -18.09 -15.95 8.65
N GLY A 13 -17.57 -14.74 8.82
CA GLY A 13 -18.32 -13.55 8.43
C GLY A 13 -18.29 -13.44 6.91
N PRO A 14 -19.21 -12.68 6.28
CA PRO A 14 -19.08 -12.34 4.87
C PRO A 14 -17.65 -11.88 4.60
N HIS A 15 -17.04 -12.34 3.50
CA HIS A 15 -15.70 -11.92 3.11
C HIS A 15 -15.75 -10.42 2.80
N LEU A 16 -15.54 -9.59 3.83
CA LEU A 16 -15.48 -8.15 3.67
C LEU A 16 -14.30 -7.84 2.75
N HIS A 17 -14.64 -7.23 1.61
CA HIS A 17 -13.69 -6.71 0.64
C HIS A 17 -13.54 -5.21 0.84
N TRP A 18 -12.34 -4.70 0.60
CA TRP A 18 -11.96 -3.31 0.80
C TRP A 18 -11.55 -2.68 -0.52
N SER A 19 -11.94 -1.43 -0.74
CA SER A 19 -11.33 -0.56 -1.73
C SER A 19 -10.37 0.36 -0.99
N LEU A 20 -9.09 0.37 -1.36
CA LEU A 20 -8.05 1.14 -0.71
C LEU A 20 -7.78 2.42 -1.49
N VAL A 21 -7.87 3.58 -0.82
CA VAL A 21 -7.44 4.86 -1.40
C VAL A 21 -6.04 5.18 -0.89
N VAL A 22 -5.10 5.43 -1.80
CA VAL A 22 -3.69 5.69 -1.50
C VAL A 22 -3.31 7.09 -2.00
N PRO A 23 -3.36 8.12 -1.12
CA PRO A 23 -2.88 9.45 -1.49
C PRO A 23 -1.36 9.46 -1.64
N VAL A 24 -0.88 9.86 -2.82
CA VAL A 24 0.55 10.02 -3.12
C VAL A 24 0.85 11.49 -3.38
N LYS A 25 1.67 12.09 -2.51
CA LYS A 25 2.11 13.48 -2.65
C LYS A 25 3.06 13.62 -3.83
N VAL A 26 3.09 14.82 -4.42
CA VAL A 26 4.14 15.24 -5.35
C VAL A 26 5.52 14.88 -4.81
N LEU A 27 6.28 14.10 -5.57
CA LEU A 27 7.49 13.43 -5.10
C LEU A 27 8.53 14.42 -4.60
N ALA A 28 8.67 15.55 -5.31
CA ALA A 28 9.56 16.65 -4.94
C ALA A 28 9.33 17.19 -3.52
N ARG A 29 8.12 17.05 -2.96
CA ARG A 29 7.76 17.52 -1.60
C ARG A 29 7.65 16.38 -0.57
N ALA A 30 7.80 15.13 -0.98
CA ALA A 30 7.59 13.98 -0.12
C ALA A 30 8.79 13.68 0.80
N LYS A 31 8.56 12.92 1.88
CA LYS A 31 9.63 12.35 2.73
C LYS A 31 10.67 13.38 3.24
N THR A 32 10.27 14.61 3.53
CA THR A 32 11.17 15.68 4.02
C THR A 32 11.93 15.29 5.30
N ARG A 33 11.27 14.54 6.20
CA ARG A 33 11.89 13.97 7.42
C ARG A 33 13.06 13.01 7.13
N MET A 34 13.18 12.50 5.91
CA MET A 34 14.24 11.60 5.49
C MET A 34 15.29 12.28 4.61
N ALA A 35 15.22 13.62 4.43
CA ALA A 35 16.11 14.33 3.52
C ALA A 35 17.60 14.11 3.83
N ALA A 36 17.97 14.09 5.12
CA ALA A 36 19.36 13.84 5.53
C ALA A 36 19.86 12.43 5.16
N ALA A 37 19.00 11.42 5.25
CA ALA A 37 19.36 10.03 4.97
C ALA A 37 19.27 9.66 3.48
N ALA A 38 18.29 10.21 2.77
CA ALA A 38 18.03 9.87 1.37
C ALA A 38 18.74 10.82 0.38
N GLY A 39 19.10 12.03 0.81
CA GLY A 39 19.78 13.03 -0.01
C GLY A 39 19.12 13.20 -1.40
N PRO A 40 19.89 13.09 -2.49
CA PRO A 40 19.38 13.25 -3.85
C PRO A 40 18.39 12.15 -4.26
N HIS A 41 18.34 11.01 -3.56
CA HIS A 41 17.45 9.89 -3.86
C HIS A 41 16.08 10.00 -3.18
N ARG A 42 15.78 11.10 -2.48
CA ARG A 42 14.53 11.27 -1.72
C ARG A 42 13.27 11.07 -2.56
N GLU A 43 13.26 11.55 -3.80
CA GLU A 43 12.10 11.42 -4.71
C GLU A 43 11.93 9.98 -5.18
N ALA A 44 13.02 9.35 -5.64
CA ALA A 44 13.02 7.94 -6.01
C ALA A 44 12.58 7.03 -4.84
N LEU A 45 13.01 7.36 -3.61
CA LEU A 45 12.58 6.66 -2.41
C LEU A 45 11.10 6.90 -2.06
N ALA A 46 10.58 8.10 -2.33
CA ALA A 46 9.16 8.37 -2.16
C ALA A 46 8.33 7.51 -3.12
N LEU A 47 8.75 7.43 -4.38
CA LEU A 47 8.12 6.58 -5.40
C LEU A 47 8.21 5.09 -5.04
N ALA A 48 9.39 4.60 -4.68
CA ALA A 48 9.59 3.19 -4.31
C ALA A 48 8.67 2.76 -3.17
N VAL A 49 8.56 3.57 -2.12
CA VAL A 49 7.64 3.28 -1.01
C VAL A 49 6.18 3.28 -1.44
N ALA A 50 5.78 4.17 -2.34
CA ALA A 50 4.41 4.16 -2.88
C ALA A 50 4.16 2.90 -3.71
N ALA A 51 5.10 2.51 -4.58
CA ALA A 51 5.01 1.31 -5.40
C ALA A 51 4.93 0.04 -4.54
N ASP A 52 5.79 -0.10 -3.54
CA ASP A 52 5.77 -1.24 -2.61
C ASP A 52 4.43 -1.33 -1.84
N THR A 53 3.88 -0.18 -1.45
CA THR A 53 2.59 -0.11 -0.76
C THR A 53 1.45 -0.57 -1.67
N VAL A 54 1.39 -0.07 -2.90
CA VAL A 54 0.38 -0.45 -3.89
C VAL A 54 0.50 -1.93 -4.25
N ALA A 55 1.71 -2.41 -4.54
CA ALA A 55 1.96 -3.81 -4.86
C ALA A 55 1.62 -4.74 -3.68
N ALA A 56 1.82 -4.31 -2.42
CA ALA A 56 1.37 -5.06 -1.25
C ALA A 56 -0.16 -5.09 -1.14
N ALA A 57 -0.83 -3.97 -1.39
CA ALA A 57 -2.28 -3.89 -1.37
C ALA A 57 -2.93 -4.78 -2.45
N LEU A 58 -2.41 -4.75 -3.68
CA LEU A 58 -2.90 -5.58 -4.79
C LEU A 58 -2.75 -7.08 -4.54
N ARG A 59 -1.75 -7.49 -3.75
CA ARG A 59 -1.56 -8.90 -3.35
C ARG A 59 -2.47 -9.33 -2.19
N CYS A 60 -3.18 -8.41 -1.55
CA CYS A 60 -4.05 -8.72 -0.42
C CYS A 60 -5.41 -9.22 -0.93
N ALA A 61 -5.75 -10.50 -0.68
CA ALA A 61 -6.99 -11.13 -1.15
C ALA A 61 -8.29 -10.44 -0.69
N ARG A 62 -8.22 -9.61 0.37
CA ARG A 62 -9.35 -8.82 0.85
C ARG A 62 -9.47 -7.45 0.18
N VAL A 63 -8.46 -6.99 -0.56
CA VAL A 63 -8.51 -5.73 -1.31
C VAL A 63 -9.06 -6.03 -2.70
N ARG A 64 -10.15 -5.36 -3.06
CA ARG A 64 -10.77 -5.48 -4.38
C ARG A 64 -10.22 -4.42 -5.34
N ASP A 65 -10.10 -3.19 -4.86
CA ASP A 65 -9.68 -2.04 -5.67
C ASP A 65 -8.57 -1.27 -4.94
N VAL A 66 -7.64 -0.72 -5.70
CA VAL A 66 -6.66 0.25 -5.23
C VAL A 66 -6.80 1.51 -6.07
N ILE A 67 -7.03 2.64 -5.41
CA ILE A 67 -7.20 3.94 -6.06
C ILE A 67 -6.06 4.84 -5.59
N VAL A 68 -5.10 5.09 -6.46
CA VAL A 68 -4.04 6.05 -6.21
C VAL A 68 -4.54 7.46 -6.54
N VAL A 69 -4.37 8.40 -5.62
CA VAL A 69 -4.75 9.81 -5.81
C VAL A 69 -3.48 10.65 -5.76
N THR A 70 -3.14 11.29 -6.86
CA THR A 70 -1.93 12.12 -6.97
C THR A 70 -2.09 13.22 -8.02
N ASP A 71 -1.47 14.38 -7.74
CA ASP A 71 -1.34 15.49 -8.70
C ASP A 71 -0.04 15.41 -9.51
N ASP A 72 0.77 14.36 -9.30
CA ASP A 72 2.09 14.19 -9.93
C ASP A 72 2.02 13.14 -11.06
N PRO A 73 2.31 13.53 -12.32
CA PRO A 73 2.11 12.64 -13.47
C PRO A 73 3.09 11.45 -13.47
N LEU A 74 4.28 11.59 -12.88
CA LEU A 74 5.27 10.51 -12.83
C LEU A 74 4.80 9.33 -11.97
N PRO A 75 4.48 9.48 -10.67
CA PRO A 75 3.94 8.38 -9.88
C PRO A 75 2.55 7.94 -10.38
N ALA A 76 1.76 8.80 -11.03
CA ALA A 76 0.50 8.38 -11.63
C ALA A 76 0.73 7.28 -12.70
N ALA A 77 1.66 7.50 -13.63
CA ALA A 77 1.99 6.53 -14.67
C ALA A 77 2.61 5.25 -14.09
N ASP A 78 3.61 5.40 -13.21
CA ASP A 78 4.35 4.26 -12.66
C ASP A 78 3.48 3.36 -11.78
N LEU A 79 2.59 3.94 -10.98
CA LEU A 79 1.71 3.17 -10.09
C LEU A 79 0.53 2.56 -10.84
N ALA A 80 -0.01 3.21 -11.87
CA ALA A 80 -1.04 2.62 -12.73
C ALA A 80 -0.53 1.38 -13.48
N ALA A 81 0.76 1.32 -13.82
CA ALA A 81 1.37 0.15 -14.46
C ALA A 81 1.42 -1.10 -13.56
N LEU A 82 1.16 -0.97 -12.25
CA LEU A 82 1.13 -2.10 -11.31
C LEU A 82 -0.17 -2.90 -11.34
N GLY A 83 -1.27 -2.34 -11.86
CA GLY A 83 -2.60 -2.95 -11.87
C GLY A 83 -3.66 -2.05 -11.26
#